data_AF-A0A557QJT5-F1
#
_entry.id   AF-A0A557QJT5-F1
#
_cell.length_a   1.000
_cell.length_b   1.000
_cell.length_c   1.000
_cell.angle_alpha   90.00
_cell.angle_beta   90.00
_cell.angle_gamma   90.00
#
_symmetry.space_group_name_H-M   'P 1'
#
loop_
_entity.id
_entity.type
_entity.pdbx_description
1 polymer ?
#
loop_
_entity_poly.entity_id
_entity_poly.type
_entity_poly.pdbx_seq_one_letter_code
_entity_poly.pdbx_strand_id
1 'polypeptide(L)'
;MNLSELKKAGGFIHAEPVKSPVHWRGHSFDVFVKRLAFGDVEALLAGQDDRSRSAKMIAASILLGPDQEPISYDDAYRLDVSLATKLIEAINTANGTPGGSDLPN
;
A
#
# COMPACT_ATOMS: atom_id res chain seq x y z
N MET A 1 -20.62 0.14 19.37
CA MET A 1 -19.19 0.11 19.03
C MET A 1 -18.41 0.95 20.03
N ASN A 2 -17.72 0.28 20.94
CA ASN A 2 -16.71 0.86 21.82
C ASN A 2 -15.29 0.66 21.23
N LEU A 3 -14.29 1.27 21.87
CA LEU A 3 -12.90 1.23 21.38
C LEU A 3 -12.32 -0.20 21.27
N SER A 4 -12.74 -1.10 22.15
CA SER A 4 -12.31 -2.51 22.13
C SER A 4 -12.96 -3.30 21.00
N GLU A 5 -14.24 -3.04 20.71
CA GLU A 5 -14.94 -3.59 19.54
C GLU A 5 -14.34 -3.08 18.24
N LEU A 6 -13.93 -1.80 18.20
CA LEU A 6 -13.30 -1.19 17.03
C LEU A 6 -11.90 -1.78 16.76
N LYS A 7 -11.12 -2.07 17.81
CA LYS A 7 -9.87 -2.84 17.72
C LYS A 7 -10.09 -4.25 17.18
N LYS A 8 -11.08 -4.97 17.71
CA LYS A 8 -11.40 -6.34 17.26
C LYS A 8 -11.97 -6.39 15.84
N ALA A 9 -12.68 -5.37 15.42
CA ALA A 9 -13.24 -5.25 14.07
C ALA A 9 -12.20 -4.85 13.00
N GLY A 10 -10.91 -4.72 13.36
CA GLY A 10 -9.86 -4.30 12.43
C GLY A 10 -9.84 -2.80 12.14
N GLY A 11 -10.47 -1.98 12.99
CA GLY A 11 -10.44 -0.51 12.87
C GLY A 11 -9.07 0.11 13.15
N PHE A 12 -8.06 -0.70 13.45
CA PHE A 12 -6.66 -0.32 13.52
C PHE A 12 -5.87 -1.17 12.54
N ILE A 13 -5.11 -0.49 11.68
CA ILE A 13 -4.21 -1.12 10.73
C ILE A 13 -3.12 -1.86 11.51
N HIS A 14 -3.05 -3.19 11.37
CA HIS A 14 -1.89 -3.96 11.79
C HIS A 14 -0.70 -3.62 10.88
N ALA A 15 0.46 -3.39 11.50
CA ALA A 15 1.66 -2.88 10.83
C ALA A 15 2.37 -3.90 9.92
N GLU A 16 1.83 -5.12 9.79
CA GLU A 16 2.44 -6.17 8.98
C GLU A 16 2.20 -5.92 7.49
N PRO A 17 3.27 -5.90 6.66
CA PRO A 17 3.14 -5.76 5.22
C PRO A 17 2.35 -6.92 4.61
N VAL A 18 1.41 -6.60 3.72
CA VAL A 18 0.63 -7.59 2.99
C VAL A 18 1.36 -7.96 1.72
N LYS A 19 1.71 -9.23 1.57
CA LYS A 19 2.31 -9.74 0.33
C LYS A 19 1.28 -9.72 -0.81
N SER A 20 1.61 -9.05 -1.91
CA SER A 20 0.76 -8.90 -3.09
C SER A 20 1.54 -9.30 -4.35
N PRO A 21 1.08 -10.28 -5.13
CA PRO A 21 1.72 -10.67 -6.38
C PRO A 21 1.39 -9.64 -7.48
N VAL A 22 2.42 -9.09 -8.11
CA VAL A 22 2.31 -8.11 -9.20
C VAL A 22 2.75 -8.75 -10.52
N HIS A 23 1.93 -8.55 -11.54
CA HIS A 23 2.20 -9.01 -12.90
C HIS A 23 2.34 -7.80 -13.82
N TRP A 24 3.52 -7.64 -14.42
CA TRP A 24 3.82 -6.52 -15.30
C TRP A 24 4.68 -6.95 -16.49
N ARG A 25 4.21 -6.69 -17.71
CA ARG A 25 4.90 -7.00 -18.98
C ARG A 25 5.49 -8.42 -19.07
N GLY A 26 4.78 -9.42 -18.53
CA GLY A 26 5.22 -10.82 -18.54
C GLY A 26 6.17 -11.19 -17.39
N HIS A 27 6.53 -10.25 -16.53
CA HIS A 27 7.24 -10.49 -15.28
C HIS A 27 6.26 -10.62 -14.12
N SER A 28 6.45 -11.64 -13.31
CA SER A 28 5.73 -11.84 -12.04
C SER A 28 6.70 -11.67 -10.90
N PHE A 29 6.37 -10.80 -9.95
CA PHE A 29 7.15 -10.59 -8.75
C PHE A 29 6.23 -10.27 -7.58
N ASP A 30 6.71 -10.59 -6.38
CA ASP A 30 5.97 -10.28 -5.16
C ASP A 30 6.42 -8.93 -4.61
N VAL A 31 5.44 -8.12 -4.21
CA VAL A 31 5.67 -6.90 -3.44
C VAL A 31 5.04 -7.03 -2.07
N PHE A 32 5.64 -6.40 -1.08
CA PHE A 32 5.10 -6.30 0.26
C PHE A 32 4.54 -4.89 0.43
N VAL A 33 3.24 -4.82 0.66
CA VAL A 33 2.52 -3.58 0.80
C VAL A 33 2.33 -3.26 2.27
N LYS A 34 3.06 -2.26 2.75
CA LYS A 34 2.85 -1.69 4.08
C LYS A 34 1.55 -0.88 4.07
N ARG A 35 0.60 -1.31 4.89
CA ARG A 35 -0.64 -0.57 5.10
C ARG A 35 -0.33 0.73 5.85
N LEU A 36 -0.65 1.85 5.21
CA LEU A 36 -0.46 3.18 5.81
C LEU A 36 -1.63 3.48 6.74
N ALA A 37 -1.34 3.98 7.94
CA ALA A 37 -2.39 4.47 8.81
C ALA A 37 -2.93 5.81 8.28
N PHE A 38 -4.11 6.22 8.75
CA PHE A 38 -4.72 7.49 8.39
C PHE A 38 -3.75 8.67 8.56
N GLY A 39 -2.98 8.70 9.65
CA GLY A 39 -1.98 9.75 9.91
C GLY A 39 -0.81 9.75 8.93
N ASP A 40 -0.38 8.57 8.43
CA ASP A 40 0.71 8.49 7.45
C ASP A 40 0.23 9.03 6.09
N VAL A 41 -1.00 8.69 5.70
CA VAL A 41 -1.62 9.18 4.46
C VAL A 41 -1.83 10.69 4.52
N GLU A 42 -2.33 11.21 5.64
CA GLU A 42 -2.47 12.65 5.89
C GLU A 42 -1.11 13.37 5.83
N ALA A 43 -0.06 12.83 6.44
CA ALA A 43 1.28 13.42 6.38
C ALA A 43 1.83 13.47 4.94
N LEU A 44 1.58 12.43 4.13
CA LEU A 44 1.97 12.39 2.73
C LEU A 44 1.18 13.39 1.86
N LEU A 45 -0.09 13.63 2.21
CA LEU A 45 -1.00 14.56 1.52
C LEU A 45 -0.83 16.03 1.94
N ALA A 46 -0.40 16.28 3.19
CA ALA A 46 -0.26 17.62 3.77
C ALA A 46 0.91 18.42 3.20
N GLY A 47 1.85 17.78 2.50
CA GLY A 47 2.95 18.46 1.83
C GLY A 47 2.49 19.32 0.64
N GLN A 48 2.78 20.63 0.68
CA GLN A 48 2.59 21.57 -0.44
C GLN A 48 3.63 21.43 -1.57
N ASP A 49 4.33 20.30 -1.65
CA ASP A 49 5.28 20.05 -2.75
C ASP A 49 4.51 19.67 -4.02
N ASP A 50 4.87 20.27 -5.17
CA ASP A 50 4.47 19.88 -6.55
C ASP A 50 4.93 18.47 -6.96
N ARG A 51 5.48 17.72 -6.01
CA ARG A 51 5.98 16.35 -6.20
C ARG A 51 4.83 15.36 -6.30
N SER A 52 4.93 14.41 -7.23
CA SER A 52 3.93 13.36 -7.45
C SER A 52 3.55 12.63 -6.16
N ARG A 53 2.33 12.87 -5.68
CA ARG A 53 1.76 12.22 -4.49
C ARG A 53 1.77 10.69 -4.61
N SER A 54 1.46 10.18 -5.82
CA SER A 54 1.47 8.75 -6.10
C SER A 54 2.86 8.12 -5.95
N ALA A 55 3.93 8.81 -6.35
CA ALA A 55 5.29 8.31 -6.18
C ALA A 55 5.69 8.25 -4.69
N LYS A 56 5.29 9.27 -3.89
CA LYS A 56 5.48 9.25 -2.44
C LYS A 56 4.72 8.09 -1.78
N MET A 57 3.50 7.82 -2.23
CA MET A 57 2.69 6.73 -1.72
C MET A 57 3.30 5.36 -2.07
N ILE A 58 3.78 5.17 -3.30
CA ILE A 58 4.50 3.96 -3.70
C ILE A 58 5.75 3.77 -2.84
N ALA A 59 6.60 4.80 -2.69
CA ALA A 59 7.82 4.71 -1.90
C ALA A 59 7.56 4.42 -0.41
N ALA A 60 6.47 4.95 0.15
CA ALA A 60 6.10 4.74 1.56
C ALA A 60 5.43 3.38 1.82
N SER A 61 4.75 2.82 0.82
CA SER A 61 3.94 1.61 0.96
C SER A 61 4.56 0.36 0.35
N ILE A 62 5.39 0.46 -0.68
CA ILE A 62 5.90 -0.70 -1.41
C ILE A 62 7.30 -1.07 -0.95
N LEU A 63 7.45 -2.36 -0.64
CA LEU A 63 8.71 -3.02 -0.37
C LEU A 63 8.87 -4.17 -1.39
N LEU A 64 10.07 -4.31 -1.97
CA LEU A 64 10.35 -5.26 -3.05
C LEU A 64 11.14 -6.47 -2.56
N GLY A 65 10.82 -7.63 -3.14
CA GLY A 65 11.61 -8.85 -2.94
C GLY A 65 11.49 -9.46 -1.53
N PRO A 66 12.21 -10.55 -1.26
CA PRO A 66 12.17 -11.24 0.03
C PRO A 66 12.77 -10.39 1.16
N ASP A 67 13.69 -9.49 0.84
CA ASP A 67 14.37 -8.61 1.80
C ASP A 67 13.52 -7.37 2.17
N GLN A 68 12.34 -7.22 1.59
CA GLN A 68 11.45 -6.09 1.79
C GLN A 68 12.17 -4.75 1.57
N GLU A 69 12.90 -4.66 0.46
CA GLU A 69 13.70 -3.49 0.13
C GLU A 69 12.78 -2.30 -0.18
N PRO A 70 12.92 -1.16 0.52
CA PRO A 70 12.10 0.01 0.28
C PRO A 70 12.45 0.70 -1.04
N ILE A 71 11.43 1.11 -1.79
CA ILE A 71 11.62 1.90 -3.00
C ILE A 71 11.87 3.35 -2.62
N SER A 72 12.94 3.96 -3.12
CA SER A 72 13.20 5.39 -2.91
C SER A 72 12.18 6.26 -3.68
N TYR A 73 11.98 7.50 -3.23
CA TYR A 73 11.10 8.42 -3.95
C TYR A 73 11.58 8.66 -5.40
N ASP A 74 12.90 8.80 -5.61
CA ASP A 74 13.48 9.00 -6.93
C ASP A 74 13.24 7.81 -7.88
N ASP A 75 13.36 6.58 -7.37
CA ASP A 75 13.06 5.38 -8.15
C ASP A 75 11.56 5.29 -8.46
N ALA A 76 10.71 5.53 -7.45
CA ALA A 76 9.25 5.56 -7.60
C ALA A 76 8.79 6.62 -8.61
N TYR A 77 9.48 7.77 -8.66
CA TYR A 77 9.18 8.87 -9.58
C TYR A 77 9.58 8.54 -11.02
N ARG A 78 10.60 7.69 -11.20
CA ARG A 78 11.08 7.25 -12.52
C ARG A 78 10.43 5.96 -13.00
N LEU A 79 9.48 5.40 -12.25
CA LEU A 79 8.74 4.19 -12.64
C LEU A 79 7.97 4.41 -13.94
N ASP A 80 7.90 3.35 -14.74
CA ASP A 80 6.99 3.29 -15.88
C ASP A 80 5.54 3.45 -15.40
N VAL A 81 4.77 4.28 -16.09
CA VAL A 81 3.38 4.61 -15.72
C VAL A 81 2.53 3.34 -15.55
N SER A 82 2.72 2.33 -16.42
CA SER A 82 1.97 1.08 -16.32
C SER A 82 2.36 0.23 -15.12
N LEU A 83 3.62 0.32 -14.67
CA LEU A 83 4.09 -0.34 -13.46
C LEU A 83 3.59 0.39 -12.20
N ALA A 84 3.69 1.73 -12.18
CA ALA A 84 3.19 2.56 -11.09
C ALA A 84 1.69 2.31 -10.84
N THR A 85 0.89 2.19 -11.89
CA THR A 85 -0.54 1.82 -11.78
C THR A 85 -0.73 0.48 -11.08
N LYS A 86 0.06 -0.56 -11.42
CA LYS A 86 -0.03 -1.88 -10.77
C LYS A 86 0.35 -1.85 -9.30
N LEU A 87 1.35 -1.07 -8.93
CA LEU A 87 1.73 -0.88 -7.53
C LEU A 87 0.64 -0.14 -6.75
N ILE A 88 0.03 0.89 -7.33
CA ILE A 88 -1.09 1.62 -6.69
C ILE A 88 -2.31 0.71 -6.54
N GLU A 89 -2.63 -0.12 -7.54
CA GLU A 89 -3.67 -1.14 -7.43
C GLU A 89 -3.39 -2.09 -6.25
N ALA A 90 -2.15 -2.58 -6.11
CA ALA A 90 -1.76 -3.43 -4.98
C ALA A 90 -1.89 -2.70 -3.63
N ILE A 91 -1.54 -1.41 -3.56
CA ILE A 91 -1.74 -0.56 -2.37
C ILE A 91 -3.22 -0.45 -2.03
N ASN A 92 -4.06 -0.16 -3.01
CA ASN A 92 -5.49 -0.03 -2.82
C ASN A 92 -6.13 -1.36 -2.41
N THR A 93 -5.67 -2.50 -2.94
CA THR A 93 -6.13 -3.84 -2.53
C THR A 93 -5.65 -4.22 -1.12
N ALA A 94 -4.48 -3.73 -0.69
CA ALA A 94 -4.02 -3.98 0.67
C ALA A 94 -4.75 -3.09 1.69
N ASN A 95 -5.00 -1.82 1.36
CA ASN A 95 -5.62 -0.82 2.23
C ASN A 95 -7.15 -0.89 2.22
N GLY A 96 -7.74 -1.14 1.05
CA GLY A 96 -9.14 -1.51 0.91
C GLY A 96 -9.27 -2.93 1.39
N THR A 97 -10.00 -3.14 2.49
CA THR A 97 -10.47 -4.45 2.94
C THR A 97 -10.71 -5.34 1.73
N PRO A 98 -10.09 -6.56 1.63
CA PRO A 98 -10.54 -7.51 0.63
C PRO A 98 -12.06 -7.59 0.83
N GLY A 99 -12.81 -7.25 -0.21
CA GLY A 99 -14.27 -7.12 -0.11
C GLY A 99 -14.80 -8.26 0.74
N GLY A 100 -15.57 -7.91 1.77
CA GLY A 100 -16.04 -8.86 2.77
C GLY A 100 -16.56 -10.12 2.13
N SER A 101 -15.79 -11.20 2.26
CA SER A 101 -16.24 -12.55 2.02
C SER A 101 -16.07 -13.29 3.34
N ASP A 102 -17.00 -13.06 4.26
CA ASP A 102 -17.54 -14.07 5.18
C ASP A 102 -18.59 -13.41 6.10
N LEU A 103 -19.85 -13.40 5.66
CA LEU A 103 -20.96 -13.48 6.60
C LEU A 103 -21.23 -14.98 6.75
N PRO A 104 -20.86 -15.63 7.87
CA PRO A 104 -21.32 -16.97 8.16
C PRO A 104 -22.81 -16.94 8.55
N ASN A 105 -23.58 -17.71 7.78
CA ASN A 105 -24.94 -18.27 8.00
C ASN A 105 -26.00 -17.42 8.71
#